data_AF-A0A315E1T9-F1
#
_entry.id   AF-A0A315E1T9-F1
#
_cell.length_a   1.000
_cell.length_b   1.000
_cell.length_c   1.000
_cell.angle_alpha   90.00
_cell.angle_beta   90.00
_cell.angle_gamma   90.00
#
_symmetry.space_group_name_H-M   'P 1'
#
loop_
_entity.id
_entity.type
_entity.pdbx_description
1 polymer ?
#
loop_
_entity_poly.entity_id
_entity_poly.type
_entity_poly.pdbx_seq_one_letter_code
_entity_poly.pdbx_strand_id
1 'polypeptide(L)'
;MFELSLLCPEERVDVMSDALDALDALSVSVEDADAQTPAEQALFGEPGMPPPKDGWQRSRVVALFAQEAAAKEAAQLLGVQDFFDGCRLLGIQAVADQDWVRLTQSQFAPVEITPDFWIVPTWHEPPAQARQIIRLDPGLAFGTGTHPTTRMCLRWIAQHGVQGQRVLDYGCGSGILAIGAAKYGASEIDAVDIDDAAVTATELNAEANHVRLQAGLPDKAQGQYQTVLANILATPLKVLAPLLCSYVAAGGSLVLAGILERQADELKAAYAPWVALEVTDSEDGWILMTAAASR
;
A
#
# COMPACT_ATOMS: atom_id res chain seq x y z
N MET A 1 24.33 -8.05 -2.92
CA MET A 1 24.67 -6.86 -3.77
C MET A 1 25.87 -6.12 -3.18
N PHE A 2 26.40 -5.07 -3.82
CA PHE A 2 27.49 -4.25 -3.29
C PHE A 2 27.11 -2.77 -3.29
N GLU A 3 27.36 -2.09 -2.18
CA GLU A 3 27.13 -0.67 -2.02
C GLU A 3 28.44 0.09 -2.20
N LEU A 4 28.44 1.07 -3.09
CA LEU A 4 29.48 2.08 -3.22
C LEU A 4 28.96 3.38 -2.59
N SER A 5 29.68 3.89 -1.60
CA SER A 5 29.32 5.13 -0.90
C SER A 5 30.34 6.24 -1.20
N LEU A 6 29.86 7.40 -1.62
CA LEU A 6 30.65 8.62 -1.84
C LEU A 6 30.15 9.73 -0.93
N LEU A 7 31.07 10.56 -0.45
CA LEU A 7 30.75 11.87 0.12
C LEU A 7 30.94 12.92 -0.97
N CYS A 8 29.89 13.66 -1.30
CA CYS A 8 29.87 14.65 -2.36
C CYS A 8 29.40 16.01 -1.82
N PRO A 9 30.00 17.13 -2.26
CA PRO A 9 29.41 18.45 -2.04
C PRO A 9 28.15 18.63 -2.90
N GLU A 10 27.26 19.54 -2.49
CA GLU A 10 25.97 19.85 -3.15
C GLU A 10 26.11 19.97 -4.68
N GLU A 11 27.08 20.75 -5.15
CA GLU A 11 27.31 21.02 -6.58
C GLU A 11 27.78 19.80 -7.41
N ARG A 12 28.09 18.68 -6.76
CA ARG A 12 28.54 17.44 -7.42
C ARG A 12 27.50 16.32 -7.37
N VAL A 13 26.39 16.49 -6.67
CA VAL A 13 25.40 15.41 -6.46
C VAL A 13 24.79 14.94 -7.77
N ASP A 14 24.32 15.85 -8.63
CA ASP A 14 23.69 15.50 -9.91
C ASP A 14 24.67 14.79 -10.85
N VAL A 15 25.82 15.41 -11.12
CA VAL A 15 26.82 14.84 -12.03
C VAL A 15 27.34 13.50 -11.52
N MET A 16 27.44 13.31 -10.21
CA MET A 16 27.85 12.02 -9.63
C MET A 16 26.75 10.97 -9.79
N SER A 17 25.49 11.36 -9.61
CA SER A 17 24.35 10.45 -9.76
C SER A 17 24.18 10.00 -11.21
N ASP A 18 24.22 10.94 -12.15
CA ASP A 18 24.20 10.66 -13.59
C ASP A 18 25.36 9.75 -14.01
N ALA A 19 26.56 10.00 -13.48
CA ALA A 19 27.73 9.19 -13.79
C ALA A 19 27.62 7.77 -13.22
N LEU A 20 27.04 7.60 -12.02
CA LEU A 20 26.80 6.29 -11.42
C LEU A 20 25.74 5.49 -12.18
N ASP A 21 24.66 6.16 -12.62
CA ASP A 21 23.64 5.55 -13.49
C ASP A 21 24.24 5.12 -14.84
N ALA A 22 25.07 5.95 -15.45
CA ALA A 22 25.79 5.63 -16.69
C ALA A 22 26.80 4.48 -16.54
N LEU A 23 27.19 4.15 -15.29
CA LEU A 23 28.09 3.04 -14.95
C LEU A 23 27.33 1.79 -14.51
N ASP A 24 26.05 1.67 -14.88
CA ASP A 24 25.19 0.52 -14.60
C ASP A 24 24.92 0.28 -13.10
N ALA A 25 24.84 1.37 -12.31
CA ALA A 25 24.26 1.27 -10.97
C ALA A 25 22.80 0.78 -11.06
N LEU A 26 22.43 -0.16 -10.21
CA LEU A 26 21.06 -0.66 -10.09
C LEU A 26 20.12 0.38 -9.46
N SER A 27 20.68 1.24 -8.63
CA SER A 27 20.01 2.37 -8.00
C SER A 27 21.05 3.37 -7.50
N VAL A 28 20.70 4.65 -7.52
CA VAL A 28 21.45 5.71 -6.86
C VAL A 28 20.52 6.44 -5.90
N SER A 29 20.97 6.64 -4.66
CA SER A 29 20.26 7.44 -3.66
C SER A 29 21.18 8.51 -3.07
N VAL A 30 20.57 9.60 -2.61
CA VAL A 30 21.26 10.73 -1.99
C VAL A 30 20.69 10.93 -0.60
N GLU A 31 21.57 10.95 0.40
CA GLU A 31 21.24 11.09 1.81
C GLU A 31 22.01 12.25 2.44
N ASP A 32 21.47 12.84 3.52
CA ASP A 32 22.23 13.78 4.35
C ASP A 32 23.36 13.04 5.08
N ALA A 33 24.62 13.40 4.81
CA ALA A 33 25.76 12.78 5.51
C ALA A 33 25.82 13.16 6.99
N ASP A 34 25.08 14.19 7.41
CA ASP A 34 24.99 14.68 8.77
C ASP A 34 23.66 14.28 9.45
N ALA A 35 22.91 13.33 8.88
CA ALA A 35 21.67 12.79 9.46
C ALA A 35 21.86 12.35 10.92
N GLN A 36 20.86 12.62 11.77
CA GLN A 36 20.86 12.35 13.22
C GLN A 36 21.94 13.12 14.00
N THR A 37 22.49 14.18 13.42
CA THR A 37 23.38 15.12 14.11
C THR A 37 22.70 16.49 14.25
N PRO A 38 23.20 17.39 15.10
CA PRO A 38 22.72 18.78 15.17
C PRO A 38 22.89 19.58 13.86
N ALA A 39 23.65 19.06 12.89
CA ALA A 39 23.88 19.69 11.59
C ALA A 39 22.94 19.16 10.49
N GLU A 40 22.06 18.20 10.80
CA GLU A 40 21.05 17.65 9.87
C GLU A 40 20.17 18.78 9.31
N GLN A 41 19.95 18.74 8.00
CA GLN A 41 19.05 19.66 7.32
C GLN A 41 17.97 18.85 6.61
N ALA A 42 16.71 19.23 6.73
CA ALA A 42 15.67 18.55 5.98
C ALA A 42 15.57 19.15 4.56
N LEU A 43 15.63 18.30 3.55
CA LEU A 43 15.46 18.67 2.14
C LEU A 43 14.20 17.98 1.62
N PHE A 44 13.13 18.75 1.44
CA PHE A 44 11.82 18.24 1.04
C PHE A 44 11.52 18.61 -0.42
N GLY A 45 11.03 17.65 -1.19
CA GLY A 45 10.44 17.84 -2.51
C GLY A 45 9.07 17.20 -2.57
N GLU A 46 8.09 17.90 -3.13
CA GLU A 46 6.76 17.36 -3.41
C GLU A 46 6.53 17.31 -4.93
N PRO A 47 5.69 16.42 -5.47
CA PRO A 47 5.30 16.45 -6.87
C PRO A 47 4.71 17.83 -7.24
N GLY A 48 5.43 18.59 -8.09
CA GLY A 48 5.07 19.96 -8.48
C GLY A 48 5.79 21.08 -7.70
N MET A 49 6.55 20.74 -6.67
CA MET A 49 7.42 21.65 -5.91
C MET A 49 8.77 20.96 -5.68
N PRO A 50 9.66 20.93 -6.70
CA PRO A 50 10.95 20.27 -6.57
C PRO A 50 11.75 20.92 -5.42
N PRO A 51 12.62 20.14 -4.76
CA PRO A 51 13.43 20.68 -3.68
C PRO A 51 14.25 21.87 -4.19
N PRO A 52 14.54 22.86 -3.34
CA PRO A 52 15.25 24.07 -3.75
C PRO A 52 16.72 23.82 -4.14
N LYS A 53 17.22 22.59 -3.93
CA LYS A 53 18.60 22.18 -4.08
C LYS A 53 18.66 20.69 -4.44
N ASP A 54 19.71 20.32 -5.16
CA ASP A 54 19.92 18.96 -5.65
C ASP A 54 20.54 18.03 -4.57
N GLY A 55 21.03 18.60 -3.47
CA GLY A 55 21.47 17.85 -2.30
C GLY A 55 21.93 18.72 -1.14
N TRP A 56 22.56 18.09 -0.15
CA TRP A 56 23.16 18.72 1.01
C TRP A 56 24.59 19.18 0.73
N GLN A 57 25.09 20.16 1.51
CA GLN A 57 26.51 20.55 1.48
C GLN A 57 27.46 19.38 1.70
N ARG A 58 27.00 18.37 2.44
CA ARG A 58 27.67 17.09 2.66
C ARG A 58 26.67 15.99 2.35
N SER A 59 26.61 15.58 1.10
CA SER A 59 25.71 14.53 0.64
C SER A 59 26.42 13.19 0.65
N ARG A 60 25.75 12.15 1.15
CA ARG A 60 26.17 10.77 0.94
C ARG A 60 25.45 10.24 -0.29
N VAL A 61 26.19 10.02 -1.37
CA VAL A 61 25.67 9.40 -2.60
C VAL A 61 25.97 7.91 -2.51
N VAL A 62 24.91 7.10 -2.61
CA VAL A 62 24.97 5.65 -2.43
C VAL A 62 24.49 4.97 -3.70
N ALA A 63 25.34 4.13 -4.29
CA ALA A 63 25.02 3.36 -5.48
C ALA A 63 25.09 1.85 -5.22
N LEU A 64 24.11 1.11 -5.73
CA LEU A 64 24.09 -0.35 -5.66
C LEU A 64 24.57 -0.98 -6.96
N PHE A 65 25.50 -1.92 -6.84
CA PHE A 65 26.00 -2.72 -7.96
C PHE A 65 25.73 -4.20 -7.72
N ALA A 66 25.46 -4.93 -8.81
CA ALA A 66 25.25 -6.37 -8.75
C ALA A 66 26.51 -7.13 -8.29
N GLN A 67 27.70 -6.63 -8.65
CA GLN A 67 28.99 -7.29 -8.44
C GLN A 67 30.03 -6.32 -7.86
N GLU A 68 30.89 -6.82 -6.97
CA GLU A 68 31.96 -6.01 -6.34
C GLU A 68 32.93 -5.42 -7.37
N ALA A 69 33.21 -6.18 -8.43
CA ALA A 69 34.10 -5.76 -9.51
C ALA A 69 33.56 -4.50 -10.22
N ALA A 70 32.26 -4.47 -10.51
CA ALA A 70 31.60 -3.33 -11.13
C ALA A 70 31.64 -2.08 -10.22
N ALA A 71 31.38 -2.24 -8.92
CA ALA A 71 31.53 -1.14 -7.96
C ALA A 71 32.98 -0.62 -7.91
N LYS A 72 33.98 -1.52 -7.90
CA LYS A 72 35.40 -1.12 -7.89
C LYS A 72 35.80 -0.39 -9.17
N GLU A 73 35.33 -0.87 -10.31
CA GLU A 73 35.57 -0.25 -11.62
C GLU A 73 34.94 1.14 -11.68
N ALA A 74 33.68 1.28 -11.24
CA ALA A 74 33.00 2.57 -11.15
C ALA A 74 33.77 3.55 -10.25
N ALA A 75 34.19 3.13 -9.06
CA ALA A 75 34.99 3.98 -8.17
C ALA A 75 36.31 4.46 -8.80
N GLN A 76 36.99 3.60 -9.57
CA GLN A 76 38.22 3.96 -10.26
C GLN A 76 37.97 4.93 -11.42
N LEU A 77 36.94 4.68 -12.22
CA LEU A 77 36.58 5.52 -13.36
C LEU A 77 36.14 6.90 -12.92
N LEU A 78 35.36 7.00 -11.85
CA LEU A 78 34.94 8.27 -11.25
C LEU A 78 36.14 9.03 -10.69
N GLY A 79 37.04 8.35 -9.95
CA GLY A 79 38.17 8.97 -9.26
C GLY A 79 39.20 9.69 -10.15
N VAL A 80 39.17 9.46 -11.47
CA VAL A 80 40.06 10.12 -12.45
C VAL A 80 39.36 11.24 -13.23
N GLN A 81 38.07 11.49 -12.98
CA GLN A 81 37.32 12.55 -13.66
C GLN A 81 37.48 13.88 -12.93
N ASP A 82 37.51 14.97 -13.68
CA ASP A 82 37.61 16.33 -13.13
C ASP A 82 36.44 16.67 -12.19
N PHE A 83 35.25 16.10 -12.44
CA PHE A 83 34.07 16.31 -11.61
C PHE A 83 34.12 15.54 -10.27
N PHE A 84 35.11 14.68 -10.06
CA PHE A 84 35.32 14.02 -8.77
C PHE A 84 36.02 14.93 -7.76
N ASP A 85 36.52 16.09 -8.18
CA ASP A 85 37.12 17.06 -7.27
C ASP A 85 36.14 17.49 -6.17
N GLY A 86 36.61 17.47 -4.92
CA GLY A 86 35.79 17.69 -3.73
C GLY A 86 35.00 16.46 -3.24
N CYS A 87 34.91 15.38 -4.03
CA CYS A 87 34.27 14.13 -3.61
C CYS A 87 35.25 13.20 -2.89
N ARG A 88 34.73 12.27 -2.08
CA ARG A 88 35.53 11.26 -1.38
C ARG A 88 34.84 9.91 -1.41
N LEU A 89 35.56 8.87 -1.81
CA LEU A 89 35.12 7.49 -1.61
C LEU A 89 35.09 7.16 -0.11
N LEU A 90 33.92 6.81 0.40
CA LEU A 90 33.72 6.36 1.77
C LEU A 90 33.98 4.85 1.90
N GLY A 91 33.60 4.08 0.88
CA GLY A 91 33.90 2.66 0.82
C GLY A 91 33.06 1.90 -0.19
N ILE A 92 33.45 0.64 -0.40
CA ILE A 92 32.65 -0.37 -1.09
C ILE A 92 32.42 -1.50 -0.09
N GLN A 93 31.17 -1.87 0.14
CA GLN A 93 30.81 -2.91 1.09
C GLN A 93 29.84 -3.90 0.48
N ALA A 94 30.00 -5.17 0.84
CA ALA A 94 29.01 -6.19 0.51
C ALA A 94 27.73 -5.89 1.29
N VAL A 95 26.65 -5.64 0.56
CA VAL A 95 25.31 -5.62 1.12
C VAL A 95 24.89 -7.08 1.16
N ALA A 96 24.84 -7.63 2.37
CA ALA A 96 24.22 -8.93 2.59
C ALA A 96 22.85 -8.90 1.91
N ASP A 97 22.49 -9.97 1.20
CA ASP A 97 21.11 -10.20 0.80
C ASP A 97 20.32 -10.39 2.10
N GLN A 98 19.97 -9.28 2.73
CA GLN A 98 19.07 -9.27 3.85
C GLN A 98 17.75 -9.73 3.25
N ASP A 99 17.28 -10.86 3.74
CA ASP A 99 15.96 -11.37 3.47
C ASP A 99 14.97 -10.42 4.17
N TRP A 100 14.78 -9.23 3.58
CA TRP A 100 13.88 -8.18 4.05
C TRP A 100 12.48 -8.77 4.27
N VAL A 101 12.13 -9.81 3.51
CA VAL A 101 10.93 -10.63 3.67
C VAL A 101 10.93 -11.33 5.03
N ARG A 102 12.00 -12.01 5.46
CA ARG A 102 12.08 -12.62 6.81
C ARG A 102 12.12 -11.62 7.97
N LEU A 103 12.81 -10.50 7.81
CA LEU A 103 12.89 -9.44 8.85
C LEU A 103 11.56 -8.69 9.03
N THR A 104 10.75 -8.59 7.98
CA THR A 104 9.38 -8.09 8.05
C THR A 104 8.39 -9.17 8.53
N GLN A 105 8.57 -10.44 8.15
CA GLN A 105 7.72 -11.57 8.58
C GLN A 105 7.56 -11.67 10.11
N SER A 106 8.64 -11.48 10.88
CA SER A 106 8.57 -11.53 12.36
C SER A 106 7.84 -10.36 13.01
N GLN A 107 7.55 -9.29 12.26
CA GLN A 107 6.83 -8.11 12.76
C GLN A 107 5.31 -8.24 12.59
N PHE A 108 4.82 -9.19 11.77
CA PHE A 108 3.41 -9.35 11.48
C PHE A 108 2.77 -10.45 12.33
N ALA A 109 2.26 -10.05 13.49
CA ALA A 109 1.45 -10.92 14.35
C ALA A 109 0.04 -11.15 13.76
N PRO A 110 -0.64 -12.25 14.13
CA PRO A 110 -2.07 -12.42 13.85
C PRO A 110 -2.88 -11.21 14.31
N VAL A 111 -3.80 -10.74 13.47
CA VAL A 111 -4.63 -9.56 13.71
C VAL A 111 -6.04 -10.00 14.07
N GLU A 112 -6.50 -9.61 15.25
CA GLU A 112 -7.90 -9.79 15.66
C GLU A 112 -8.79 -8.78 14.92
N ILE A 113 -9.86 -9.27 14.30
CA ILE A 113 -10.93 -8.44 13.71
C ILE A 113 -12.13 -8.45 14.64
N THR A 114 -12.58 -9.64 15.02
CA THR A 114 -13.54 -9.88 16.10
C THR A 114 -12.97 -10.98 17.00
N PRO A 115 -13.56 -11.26 18.18
CA PRO A 115 -13.05 -12.31 19.07
C PRO A 115 -12.85 -13.68 18.39
N ASP A 116 -13.62 -13.98 17.34
CA ASP A 116 -13.58 -15.23 16.58
C ASP A 116 -13.18 -15.09 15.10
N PHE A 117 -12.83 -13.89 14.62
CA PHE A 117 -12.40 -13.63 13.24
C PHE A 117 -11.03 -12.99 13.19
N TRP A 118 -10.10 -13.64 12.48
CA TRP A 118 -8.69 -13.28 12.49
C TRP A 118 -8.09 -13.24 11.10
N ILE A 119 -7.09 -12.38 10.91
CA ILE A 119 -6.16 -12.41 9.79
C ILE A 119 -4.87 -13.01 10.31
N VAL A 120 -4.39 -14.07 9.66
CA VAL A 120 -3.27 -14.87 10.16
C VAL A 120 -2.30 -15.15 9.02
N PRO A 121 -1.07 -14.62 9.09
CA PRO A 121 -0.02 -15.00 8.14
C PRO A 121 0.22 -16.52 8.14
N THR A 122 0.66 -17.07 7.02
CA THR A 122 0.85 -18.52 6.83
C THR A 122 1.89 -19.11 7.77
N TRP A 123 2.85 -18.32 8.24
CA TRP A 123 3.88 -18.71 9.22
C TRP A 123 3.45 -18.62 10.68
N HIS A 124 2.21 -18.17 10.97
CA HIS A 124 1.65 -18.15 12.31
C HIS A 124 0.52 -19.16 12.48
N GLU A 125 0.44 -19.75 13.68
CA GLU A 125 -0.73 -20.52 14.08
C GLU A 125 -1.90 -19.59 14.43
N PRO A 126 -3.13 -19.92 14.00
CA PRO A 126 -4.31 -19.16 14.41
C PRO A 126 -4.52 -19.27 15.92
N PRO A 127 -5.01 -18.21 16.59
CA PRO A 127 -5.43 -18.31 17.97
C PRO A 127 -6.52 -19.37 18.17
N ALA A 128 -6.52 -20.06 19.32
CA ALA A 128 -7.41 -21.18 19.59
C ALA A 128 -8.92 -20.81 19.53
N GLN A 129 -9.25 -19.54 19.75
CA GLN A 129 -10.61 -19.01 19.67
C GLN A 129 -11.07 -18.66 18.25
N ALA A 130 -10.17 -18.61 17.27
CA ALA A 130 -10.49 -18.22 15.91
C ALA A 130 -11.42 -19.26 15.25
N ARG A 131 -12.57 -18.80 14.75
CA ARG A 131 -13.53 -19.60 13.98
C ARG A 131 -13.47 -19.26 12.50
N GLN A 132 -13.27 -17.98 12.19
CA GLN A 132 -13.05 -17.49 10.84
C GLN A 132 -11.61 -16.98 10.73
N ILE A 133 -10.92 -17.41 9.67
CA ILE A 133 -9.51 -17.08 9.46
C ILE A 133 -9.33 -16.67 8.01
N ILE A 134 -8.76 -15.49 7.77
CA ILE A 134 -8.14 -15.14 6.50
C ILE A 134 -6.65 -15.43 6.59
N ARG A 135 -6.16 -16.30 5.72
CA ARG A 135 -4.73 -16.48 5.49
C ARG A 135 -4.25 -15.41 4.54
N LEU A 136 -3.41 -14.51 5.01
CA LEU A 136 -2.86 -13.45 4.17
C LEU A 136 -1.45 -13.14 4.60
N ASP A 137 -0.53 -13.29 3.66
CA ASP A 137 0.86 -12.94 3.86
C ASP A 137 1.08 -11.49 3.43
N PRO A 138 1.72 -10.65 4.26
CA PRO A 138 2.16 -9.33 3.85
C PRO A 138 2.91 -9.39 2.52
N GLY A 139 2.45 -8.61 1.55
CA GLY A 139 2.99 -8.59 0.20
C GLY A 139 2.99 -7.19 -0.40
N LEU A 140 3.29 -7.11 -1.70
CA LEU A 140 3.40 -5.85 -2.45
C LEU A 140 2.03 -5.20 -2.72
N ALA A 141 0.95 -5.99 -2.75
CA ALA A 141 -0.41 -5.46 -2.96
C ALA A 141 -0.95 -4.79 -1.68
N PHE A 142 -1.64 -3.66 -1.84
CA PHE A 142 -2.26 -2.93 -0.74
C PHE A 142 -3.31 -3.79 -0.02
N GLY A 143 -3.47 -3.61 1.30
CA GLY A 143 -4.45 -4.35 2.10
C GLY A 143 -3.89 -5.59 2.82
N THR A 144 -2.79 -5.42 3.57
CA THR A 144 -2.19 -6.46 4.42
C THR A 144 -3.04 -6.87 5.63
N GLY A 145 -4.19 -6.22 5.85
CA GLY A 145 -5.08 -6.51 6.97
C GLY A 145 -4.78 -5.76 8.27
N THR A 146 -3.59 -5.17 8.39
CA THR A 146 -3.15 -4.46 9.60
C THR A 146 -3.57 -3.00 9.65
N HIS A 147 -4.20 -2.46 8.61
CA HIS A 147 -4.63 -1.07 8.59
C HIS A 147 -6.02 -0.92 9.25
N PRO A 148 -6.27 0.13 10.06
CA PRO A 148 -7.57 0.36 10.71
C PRO A 148 -8.76 0.30 9.75
N THR A 149 -8.62 0.86 8.54
CA THR A 149 -9.69 0.89 7.54
C THR A 149 -10.10 -0.51 7.08
N THR A 150 -9.13 -1.41 6.86
CA THR A 150 -9.41 -2.81 6.54
C THR A 150 -10.09 -3.52 7.72
N ARG A 151 -9.62 -3.29 8.95
CA ARG A 151 -10.23 -3.88 10.15
C ARG A 151 -11.69 -3.46 10.31
N MET A 152 -11.98 -2.17 10.16
CA MET A 152 -13.34 -1.64 10.24
C MET A 152 -14.27 -2.27 9.19
N CYS A 153 -13.83 -2.39 7.94
CA CYS A 153 -14.61 -3.05 6.89
C CYS A 153 -14.87 -4.53 7.20
N LEU A 154 -13.86 -5.27 7.67
CA LEU A 154 -14.01 -6.69 8.00
C LEU A 154 -14.90 -6.90 9.24
N ARG A 155 -14.83 -6.02 10.24
CA ARG A 155 -15.78 -5.99 11.37
C ARG A 155 -17.20 -5.73 10.88
N TRP A 156 -17.38 -4.78 9.97
CA TRP A 156 -18.68 -4.48 9.39
C TRP A 156 -19.28 -5.70 8.70
N ILE A 157 -18.50 -6.39 7.84
CA ILE A 157 -18.90 -7.63 7.16
C ILE A 157 -19.34 -8.70 8.17
N ALA A 158 -18.55 -8.88 9.23
CA ALA A 158 -18.83 -9.88 10.26
C ALA A 158 -20.13 -9.62 11.03
N GLN A 159 -20.52 -8.35 11.17
CA GLN A 159 -21.66 -7.92 11.99
C GLN A 159 -22.96 -7.73 11.19
N HIS A 160 -22.88 -7.41 9.89
CA HIS A 160 -24.04 -7.02 9.09
C HIS A 160 -24.60 -8.11 8.17
N GLY A 161 -23.99 -9.31 8.19
CA GLY A 161 -24.55 -10.52 7.57
C GLY A 161 -24.65 -10.45 6.05
N VAL A 162 -23.51 -10.62 5.37
CA VAL A 162 -23.45 -10.69 3.89
C VAL A 162 -23.86 -12.05 3.32
N GLN A 163 -24.43 -12.94 4.13
CA GLN A 163 -24.76 -14.30 3.73
C GLN A 163 -25.78 -14.32 2.58
N GLY A 164 -25.44 -15.04 1.51
CA GLY A 164 -26.25 -15.16 0.29
C GLY A 164 -26.26 -13.91 -0.60
N GLN A 165 -25.61 -12.82 -0.19
CA GLN A 165 -25.61 -11.57 -0.94
C GLN A 165 -24.63 -11.60 -2.11
N ARG A 166 -24.95 -10.80 -3.14
CA ARG A 166 -24.01 -10.37 -4.17
C ARG A 166 -23.22 -9.16 -3.68
N VAL A 167 -21.89 -9.26 -3.69
CA VAL A 167 -20.96 -8.29 -3.11
C VAL A 167 -20.00 -7.76 -4.16
N LEU A 168 -19.78 -6.45 -4.17
CA LEU A 168 -18.72 -5.79 -4.94
C LEU A 168 -17.64 -5.30 -3.99
N ASP A 169 -16.39 -5.62 -4.28
CA ASP A 169 -15.19 -5.03 -3.65
C ASP A 169 -14.48 -4.16 -4.69
N TYR A 170 -14.64 -2.83 -4.59
CA TYR A 170 -14.14 -1.86 -5.56
C TYR A 170 -12.84 -1.21 -5.07
N GLY A 171 -11.74 -1.48 -5.78
CA GLY A 171 -10.37 -1.24 -5.31
C GLY A 171 -9.89 -2.36 -4.41
N CYS A 172 -9.93 -3.61 -4.92
CA CYS A 172 -9.81 -4.80 -4.09
C CYS A 172 -8.39 -5.04 -3.54
N GLY A 173 -7.33 -4.49 -4.16
CA GLY A 173 -5.95 -4.65 -3.67
C GLY A 173 -5.55 -6.12 -3.50
N SER A 174 -5.30 -6.54 -2.26
CA SER A 174 -5.02 -7.93 -1.90
C SER A 174 -6.23 -8.88 -1.99
N GLY A 175 -7.43 -8.34 -2.19
CA GLY A 175 -8.69 -9.09 -2.20
C GLY A 175 -9.26 -9.37 -0.81
N ILE A 176 -8.68 -8.80 0.25
CA ILE A 176 -8.98 -9.19 1.63
C ILE A 176 -10.45 -8.97 2.02
N LEU A 177 -11.10 -7.91 1.53
CA LEU A 177 -12.51 -7.65 1.83
C LEU A 177 -13.42 -8.61 1.07
N ALA A 178 -13.15 -8.88 -0.21
CA ALA A 178 -13.82 -9.91 -0.99
C ALA A 178 -13.70 -11.31 -0.35
N ILE A 179 -12.51 -11.68 0.13
CA ILE A 179 -12.28 -12.94 0.86
C ILE A 179 -13.05 -12.95 2.18
N GLY A 180 -13.06 -11.84 2.91
CA GLY A 180 -13.88 -11.67 4.12
C GLY A 180 -15.37 -11.89 3.85
N ALA A 181 -15.89 -11.27 2.79
CA ALA A 181 -17.29 -11.45 2.38
C ALA A 181 -17.60 -12.91 2.03
N ALA A 182 -16.69 -13.59 1.32
CA ALA A 182 -16.84 -15.02 1.01
C ALA A 182 -16.90 -15.91 2.25
N LYS A 183 -16.04 -15.66 3.25
CA LYS A 183 -16.02 -16.42 4.51
C LYS A 183 -17.27 -16.20 5.36
N TYR A 184 -17.91 -15.04 5.23
CA TYR A 184 -19.21 -14.74 5.83
C TYR A 184 -20.41 -15.09 4.92
N GLY A 185 -20.17 -15.86 3.86
CA GLY A 185 -21.21 -16.56 3.11
C GLY A 185 -21.83 -15.78 1.96
N ALA A 186 -21.19 -14.71 1.47
CA ALA A 186 -21.60 -14.07 0.21
C ALA A 186 -21.61 -15.09 -0.95
N SER A 187 -22.61 -14.98 -1.83
CA SER A 187 -22.89 -15.98 -2.88
C SER A 187 -22.19 -15.66 -4.22
N GLU A 188 -22.14 -14.38 -4.57
CA GLU A 188 -21.56 -13.85 -5.79
C GLU A 188 -20.68 -12.67 -5.42
N ILE A 189 -19.40 -12.70 -5.79
CA ILE A 189 -18.42 -11.70 -5.36
C ILE A 189 -17.61 -11.26 -6.57
N ASP A 190 -17.73 -9.99 -6.91
CA ASP A 190 -16.88 -9.33 -7.89
C ASP A 190 -15.88 -8.46 -7.13
N ALA A 191 -14.59 -8.64 -7.42
CA ALA A 191 -13.51 -7.86 -6.84
C ALA A 191 -12.77 -7.16 -7.98
N VAL A 192 -12.76 -5.83 -7.99
CA VAL A 192 -12.20 -5.07 -9.10
C VAL A 192 -11.12 -4.11 -8.67
N ASP A 193 -10.08 -3.97 -9.49
CA ASP A 193 -9.01 -3.00 -9.28
C ASP A 193 -8.53 -2.43 -10.62
N ILE A 194 -7.92 -1.25 -10.60
CA ILE A 194 -7.31 -0.64 -11.79
C ILE A 194 -5.93 -1.21 -12.09
N ASP A 195 -5.30 -1.88 -11.12
CA ASP A 195 -3.97 -2.49 -11.25
C ASP A 195 -4.08 -4.01 -11.46
N ASP A 196 -3.56 -4.50 -12.59
CA ASP A 196 -3.50 -5.94 -12.91
C ASP A 196 -2.74 -6.75 -11.84
N ALA A 197 -1.77 -6.14 -11.15
CA ALA A 197 -1.05 -6.80 -10.06
C ALA A 197 -1.97 -7.04 -8.85
N ALA A 198 -2.87 -6.11 -8.55
CA ALA A 198 -3.88 -6.27 -7.50
C ALA A 198 -4.92 -7.34 -7.86
N VAL A 199 -5.36 -7.38 -9.12
CA VAL A 199 -6.23 -8.44 -9.64
C VAL A 199 -5.57 -9.81 -9.45
N THR A 200 -4.32 -9.95 -9.88
CA THR A 200 -3.55 -11.21 -9.73
C THR A 200 -3.39 -11.59 -8.25
N ALA A 201 -3.06 -10.64 -7.38
CA ALA A 201 -2.94 -10.88 -5.95
C ALA A 201 -4.26 -11.34 -5.32
N THR A 202 -5.37 -10.73 -5.72
CA THR A 202 -6.72 -11.09 -5.26
C THR A 202 -7.06 -12.53 -5.62
N GLU A 203 -6.77 -12.98 -6.85
CA GLU A 203 -7.01 -14.36 -7.27
C GLU A 203 -6.18 -15.37 -6.47
N LEU A 204 -4.88 -15.11 -6.31
CA LEU A 204 -3.98 -15.98 -5.55
C LEU A 204 -4.38 -16.07 -4.07
N ASN A 205 -4.74 -14.94 -3.46
CA ASN A 205 -5.18 -14.91 -2.07
C ASN A 205 -6.54 -15.59 -1.89
N ALA A 206 -7.45 -15.49 -2.87
CA ALA A 206 -8.72 -16.20 -2.85
C ALA A 206 -8.50 -17.72 -2.89
N GLU A 207 -7.60 -18.20 -3.76
CA GLU A 207 -7.21 -19.60 -3.85
C GLU A 207 -6.60 -20.11 -2.53
N ALA A 208 -5.65 -19.35 -1.96
CA ALA A 208 -5.02 -19.66 -0.68
C ALA A 208 -6.02 -19.72 0.50
N ASN A 209 -7.14 -19.01 0.39
CA ASN A 209 -8.22 -19.03 1.37
C ASN A 209 -9.35 -20.01 1.06
N HIS A 210 -9.25 -20.74 -0.05
CA HIS A 210 -10.25 -21.68 -0.57
C HIS A 210 -11.63 -21.04 -0.77
N VAL A 211 -11.66 -19.79 -1.22
CA VAL A 211 -12.90 -19.06 -1.52
C VAL A 211 -13.06 -18.85 -3.03
N ARG A 212 -14.30 -18.67 -3.48
CA ARG A 212 -14.62 -18.37 -4.87
C ARG A 212 -15.05 -16.92 -5.00
N LEU A 213 -14.44 -16.21 -5.94
CA LEU A 213 -14.78 -14.83 -6.34
C LEU A 213 -14.39 -14.62 -7.80
N GLN A 214 -14.78 -13.48 -8.36
CA GLN A 214 -14.35 -13.05 -9.69
C GLN A 214 -13.51 -11.77 -9.58
N ALA A 215 -12.21 -11.87 -9.80
CA ALA A 215 -11.33 -10.71 -9.86
C ALA A 215 -11.28 -10.12 -11.29
N GLY A 216 -11.05 -8.82 -11.44
CA GLY A 216 -10.82 -8.21 -12.76
C GLY A 216 -10.67 -6.70 -12.74
N LEU A 217 -10.62 -6.11 -13.94
CA LEU A 217 -10.63 -4.66 -14.10
C LEU A 217 -12.03 -4.07 -13.81
N PRO A 218 -12.16 -2.74 -13.65
CA PRO A 218 -13.42 -2.13 -13.20
C PRO A 218 -14.64 -2.35 -14.11
N ASP A 219 -14.43 -2.67 -15.39
CA ASP A 219 -15.47 -2.99 -16.37
C ASP A 219 -16.18 -4.34 -16.11
N LYS A 220 -15.58 -5.18 -15.25
CA LYS A 220 -16.20 -6.41 -14.76
C LYS A 220 -17.31 -6.16 -13.74
N ALA A 221 -17.27 -5.03 -13.04
CA ALA A 221 -18.35 -4.65 -12.13
C ALA A 221 -19.59 -4.27 -12.95
N GLN A 222 -20.65 -5.07 -12.86
CA GLN A 222 -21.85 -4.91 -13.66
C GLN A 222 -23.12 -5.16 -12.84
N GLY A 223 -24.17 -4.42 -13.15
CA GLY A 223 -25.46 -4.55 -12.47
C GLY A 223 -25.45 -3.97 -11.05
N GLN A 224 -26.29 -4.51 -10.17
CA GLN A 224 -26.43 -4.03 -8.80
C GLN A 224 -26.03 -5.11 -7.79
N TYR A 225 -25.57 -4.66 -6.63
CA TYR A 225 -25.01 -5.46 -5.56
C TYR A 225 -25.74 -5.15 -4.25
N GLN A 226 -25.97 -6.16 -3.43
CA GLN A 226 -26.58 -5.94 -2.11
C GLN A 226 -25.58 -5.32 -1.13
N THR A 227 -24.28 -5.54 -1.33
CA THR A 227 -23.22 -4.84 -0.60
C THR A 227 -22.15 -4.35 -1.58
N VAL A 228 -21.82 -3.06 -1.51
CA VAL A 228 -20.69 -2.44 -2.22
C VAL A 228 -19.67 -1.97 -1.19
N LEU A 229 -18.46 -2.52 -1.26
CA LEU A 229 -17.32 -2.18 -0.42
C LEU A 229 -16.33 -1.36 -1.24
N ALA A 230 -15.80 -0.27 -0.68
CA ALA A 230 -14.70 0.48 -1.28
C ALA A 230 -13.78 1.05 -0.19
N ASN A 231 -12.61 0.46 -0.02
CA ASN A 231 -11.58 0.92 0.91
C ASN A 231 -10.44 1.57 0.13
N ILE A 232 -10.70 2.78 -0.38
CA ILE A 232 -9.78 3.56 -1.22
C ILE A 232 -9.74 5.01 -0.72
N LEU A 233 -8.80 5.80 -1.22
CA LEU A 233 -8.61 7.18 -0.75
C LEU A 233 -9.85 8.06 -0.98
N ALA A 234 -10.06 9.03 -0.09
CA ALA A 234 -11.21 9.94 -0.11
C ALA A 234 -11.39 10.69 -1.44
N THR A 235 -10.31 11.13 -2.09
CA THR A 235 -10.40 11.87 -3.36
C THR A 235 -11.01 11.01 -4.49
N PRO A 236 -10.51 9.79 -4.77
CA PRO A 236 -11.19 8.83 -5.63
C PRO A 236 -12.64 8.56 -5.24
N LEU A 237 -12.95 8.35 -3.94
CA LEU A 237 -14.33 8.12 -3.50
C LEU A 237 -15.28 9.24 -3.89
N LYS A 238 -14.85 10.50 -3.77
CA LYS A 238 -15.66 11.65 -4.22
C LYS A 238 -15.96 11.62 -5.72
N VAL A 239 -14.95 11.32 -6.53
CA VAL A 239 -15.09 11.26 -8.00
C VAL A 239 -15.98 10.09 -8.41
N LEU A 240 -15.85 8.96 -7.72
CA LEU A 240 -16.57 7.72 -8.01
C LEU A 240 -17.95 7.64 -7.36
N ALA A 241 -18.38 8.65 -6.59
CA ALA A 241 -19.66 8.64 -5.88
C ALA A 241 -20.88 8.27 -6.77
N PRO A 242 -21.07 8.84 -7.98
CA PRO A 242 -22.18 8.45 -8.85
C PRO A 242 -22.10 6.98 -9.26
N LEU A 243 -20.90 6.49 -9.58
CA LEU A 243 -20.66 5.13 -10.05
C LEU A 243 -20.92 4.13 -8.91
N LEU A 244 -20.28 4.32 -7.76
CA LEU A 244 -20.43 3.45 -6.59
C LEU A 244 -21.88 3.39 -6.12
N CYS A 245 -22.60 4.52 -6.10
CA CYS A 245 -24.03 4.54 -5.77
C CYS A 245 -24.88 3.80 -6.80
N SER A 246 -24.52 3.85 -8.09
CA SER A 246 -25.26 3.13 -9.14
C SER A 246 -25.17 1.61 -9.02
N TYR A 247 -24.10 1.10 -8.39
CA TYR A 247 -23.93 -0.32 -8.11
C TYR A 247 -24.71 -0.80 -6.88
N VAL A 248 -25.24 0.08 -6.04
CA VAL A 248 -25.99 -0.35 -4.85
C VAL A 248 -27.42 -0.73 -5.24
N ALA A 249 -27.83 -1.96 -4.95
CA ALA A 249 -29.20 -2.42 -5.12
C ALA A 249 -30.15 -1.69 -4.16
N ALA A 250 -31.45 -1.64 -4.48
CA ALA A 250 -32.47 -1.15 -3.56
C ALA A 250 -32.42 -1.91 -2.22
N GLY A 251 -32.36 -1.19 -1.10
CA GLY A 251 -32.16 -1.78 0.23
C GLY A 251 -30.76 -2.35 0.50
N GLY A 252 -29.81 -2.20 -0.43
CA GLY A 252 -28.42 -2.63 -0.27
C GLY A 252 -27.59 -1.65 0.54
N SER A 253 -26.37 -2.06 0.88
CA SER A 253 -25.42 -1.31 1.68
C SER A 253 -24.23 -0.82 0.85
N LEU A 254 -23.85 0.44 1.08
CA LEU A 254 -22.58 1.01 0.64
C LEU A 254 -21.67 1.15 1.86
N VAL A 255 -20.43 0.68 1.77
CA VAL A 255 -19.45 0.69 2.85
C VAL A 255 -18.14 1.27 2.32
N LEU A 256 -17.77 2.43 2.87
CA LEU A 256 -16.61 3.21 2.43
C LEU A 256 -15.60 3.33 3.56
N ALA A 257 -14.33 3.10 3.26
CA ALA A 257 -13.21 3.34 4.17
C ALA A 257 -12.03 3.96 3.40
N GLY A 258 -10.90 4.20 4.07
CA GLY A 258 -9.77 4.96 3.47
C GLY A 258 -9.94 6.48 3.63
N ILE A 259 -10.71 6.89 4.64
CA ILE A 259 -11.14 8.27 4.87
C ILE A 259 -10.64 8.72 6.24
N LEU A 260 -10.01 9.88 6.31
CA LEU A 260 -9.64 10.52 7.58
C LEU A 260 -10.86 11.19 8.21
N GLU A 261 -10.96 11.22 9.54
CA GLU A 261 -12.06 11.86 10.28
C GLU A 261 -12.37 13.28 9.78
N ARG A 262 -11.33 14.09 9.54
CA ARG A 262 -11.44 15.47 9.03
C ARG A 262 -12.08 15.59 7.64
N GLN A 263 -12.16 14.50 6.88
CA GLN A 263 -12.73 14.46 5.52
C GLN A 263 -14.21 14.04 5.51
N ALA A 264 -14.80 13.75 6.68
CA ALA A 264 -16.16 13.22 6.77
C ALA A 264 -17.21 14.12 6.12
N ASP A 265 -17.23 15.41 6.46
CA ASP A 265 -18.26 16.34 5.98
C ASP A 265 -18.16 16.60 4.47
N GLU A 266 -16.94 16.65 3.95
CA GLU A 266 -16.69 16.77 2.52
C GLU A 266 -17.22 15.56 1.76
N LEU A 267 -17.03 14.34 2.29
CA LEU A 267 -17.51 13.12 1.65
C LEU A 267 -19.04 12.99 1.76
N LYS A 268 -19.63 13.34 2.91
CA LYS A 268 -21.10 13.42 3.06
C LYS A 268 -21.72 14.36 2.03
N ALA A 269 -21.15 15.55 1.85
CA ALA A 269 -21.63 16.52 0.86
C ALA A 269 -21.51 15.98 -0.57
N ALA A 270 -20.43 15.26 -0.88
CA ALA A 270 -20.24 14.64 -2.19
C ALA A 270 -21.32 13.58 -2.46
N TYR A 271 -21.66 12.72 -1.50
CA TYR A 271 -22.62 11.63 -1.70
C TYR A 271 -24.10 12.02 -1.53
N ALA A 272 -24.38 13.16 -0.89
CA ALA A 272 -25.73 13.65 -0.59
C ALA A 272 -26.75 13.62 -1.77
N PRO A 273 -26.36 13.85 -3.04
CA PRO A 273 -27.29 13.73 -4.17
C PRO A 273 -27.85 12.32 -4.40
N TRP A 274 -27.17 11.28 -3.90
CA TRP A 274 -27.52 9.88 -4.14
C TRP A 274 -27.92 9.16 -2.85
N VAL A 275 -27.14 9.31 -1.78
CA VAL A 275 -27.34 8.61 -0.51
C VAL A 275 -26.87 9.47 0.68
N ALA A 276 -27.48 9.25 1.85
CA ALA A 276 -27.02 9.84 3.10
C ALA A 276 -25.94 8.94 3.73
N LEU A 277 -24.68 9.39 3.71
CA LEU A 277 -23.58 8.70 4.39
C LEU A 277 -23.57 9.01 5.90
N GLU A 278 -23.38 7.97 6.69
CA GLU A 278 -23.23 8.03 8.14
C GLU A 278 -21.85 7.46 8.54
N VAL A 279 -21.21 8.06 9.54
CA VAL A 279 -20.01 7.49 10.14
C VAL A 279 -20.45 6.41 11.12
N THR A 280 -20.02 5.17 10.91
CA THR A 280 -20.46 4.01 11.71
C THR A 280 -19.36 3.32 12.48
N ASP A 281 -18.09 3.59 12.15
CA ASP A 281 -16.94 3.18 12.95
C ASP A 281 -15.80 4.20 12.80
N SER A 282 -14.89 4.24 13.77
CA SER A 282 -13.72 5.12 13.79
C SER A 282 -12.58 4.47 14.55
N GLU A 283 -11.38 4.48 13.98
CA GLU A 283 -10.19 3.87 14.58
C GLU A 283 -8.92 4.59 14.10
N ASP A 284 -8.08 5.02 15.03
CA ASP A 284 -6.79 5.68 14.77
C ASP A 284 -6.86 6.89 13.79
N GLY A 285 -7.92 7.70 13.89
CA GLY A 285 -8.15 8.88 13.04
C GLY A 285 -8.71 8.57 11.64
N TRP A 286 -9.00 7.29 11.36
CA TRP A 286 -9.70 6.83 10.18
C TRP A 286 -11.16 6.54 10.51
N ILE A 287 -12.03 6.67 9.51
CA ILE A 287 -13.46 6.38 9.65
C ILE A 287 -13.95 5.35 8.65
N LEU A 288 -14.98 4.63 9.06
CA LEU A 288 -15.87 3.85 8.21
C LEU A 288 -17.16 4.65 8.01
N MET A 289 -17.56 4.81 6.75
CA MET A 289 -18.83 5.44 6.40
C MET A 289 -19.72 4.45 5.69
N THR A 290 -21.01 4.44 6.03
CA THR A 290 -21.98 3.57 5.40
C THR A 290 -23.23 4.31 4.97
N ALA A 291 -23.91 3.80 3.96
CA ALA A 291 -25.26 4.19 3.59
C ALA A 291 -26.09 2.96 3.24
N ALA A 292 -27.40 3.05 3.47
CA ALA A 292 -28.37 2.11 2.93
C ALA A 292 -29.11 2.77 1.76
N ALA A 293 -29.20 2.09 0.63
CA ALA A 293 -30.08 2.54 -0.44
C ALA A 293 -31.54 2.44 0.02
N SER A 294 -32.36 3.43 -0.34
CA SER A 294 -33.79 3.40 -0.03
C SER A 294 -34.44 2.16 -0.66
N ARG A 295 -35.42 1.57 0.04
CA ARG A 295 -36.19 0.41 -0.44
C ARG A 295 -37.15 0.79 -1.56
#